data_AF-A0A2D6L852-F1
#
_entry.id   AF-A0A2D6L852-F1
#
_cell.length_a   1.000
_cell.length_b   1.000
_cell.length_c   1.000
_cell.angle_alpha   90.00
_cell.angle_beta   90.00
_cell.angle_gamma   90.00
#
_symmetry.space_group_name_H-M   'P 1'
#
loop_
_entity.id
_entity.type
_entity.pdbx_description
1 polymer ?
#
loop_
_entity_poly.entity_id
_entity_poly.type
_entity_poly.pdbx_seq_one_letter_code
_entity_poly.pdbx_strand_id
1 'polypeptide(L)' 'MKTNKSYTKRLKVTKTGKTLAKKSGGNHYNAREKRTDQLARRKWGGISLKNKIKNRFIPFN' A
#
# COMPACT_ATOMS: atom_id res chain seq x y z
N MET A 1 14.19 -4.15 -17.93
CA MET A 1 13.60 -3.18 -16.96
C MET A 1 14.15 -3.47 -15.57
N LYS A 2 14.17 -2.49 -14.66
CA LYS A 2 14.55 -2.70 -13.25
C LYS A 2 13.32 -2.57 -12.35
N THR A 3 13.28 -3.32 -11.26
CA THR A 3 12.21 -3.19 -10.27
C THR A 3 12.32 -1.86 -9.55
N ASN A 4 11.25 -1.08 -9.49
CA ASN A 4 11.25 0.13 -8.68
C ASN A 4 11.10 -0.24 -7.19
N LYS A 5 12.22 -0.14 -6.46
CA LYS A 5 12.33 -0.55 -5.06
C LYS A 5 11.47 0.28 -4.12
N SER A 6 11.14 1.52 -4.46
CA SER A 6 10.29 2.34 -3.60
C SER A 6 8.86 1.78 -3.55
N TYR A 7 8.34 1.30 -4.68
CA TYR A 7 7.02 0.69 -4.74
C TYR A 7 7.00 -0.70 -4.13
N THR A 8 7.99 -1.56 -4.40
CA THR A 8 8.00 -2.92 -3.83
C THR A 8 8.20 -2.95 -2.31
N LYS A 9 8.82 -1.92 -1.73
CA LYS A 9 8.94 -1.77 -0.27
C LYS A 9 7.63 -1.35 0.40
N ARG A 10 6.68 -0.79 -0.35
CA ARG A 10 5.47 -0.12 0.19
C ARG A 10 4.16 -0.78 -0.22
N LEU A 11 4.14 -1.45 -1.37
CA LEU A 11 2.98 -2.08 -1.96
C LEU A 11 3.17 -3.59 -1.99
N LYS A 12 2.09 -4.33 -1.73
CA LYS A 12 2.05 -5.79 -1.85
C LYS A 12 1.08 -6.15 -2.96
N VAL A 13 1.51 -6.95 -3.94
CA VAL A 13 0.59 -7.58 -4.89
C VAL A 13 0.22 -8.95 -4.35
N THR A 14 -1.07 -9.27 -4.29
CA THR A 14 -1.56 -10.59 -3.88
C THR A 14 -1.39 -11.60 -5.02
N LYS A 15 -1.50 -12.89 -4.70
CA LYS A 15 -1.52 -13.97 -5.71
C LYS A 15 -2.60 -13.75 -6.78
N THR A 16 -3.71 -13.12 -6.41
CA THR A 16 -4.83 -12.76 -7.30
C THR A 16 -4.62 -11.44 -8.07
N GLY A 17 -3.45 -10.81 -7.96
CA GLY A 17 -3.09 -9.61 -8.72
C GLY A 17 -3.57 -8.28 -8.12
N LYS A 18 -4.30 -8.30 -7.00
CA LYS A 18 -4.76 -7.08 -6.29
C LYS A 18 -3.58 -6.39 -5.63
N THR A 19 -3.57 -5.05 -5.65
CA THR A 19 -2.53 -4.27 -4.98
C THR A 19 -3.02 -3.77 -3.63
N LEU A 20 -2.24 -4.04 -2.58
CA LEU A 20 -2.52 -3.66 -1.22
C LEU A 20 -1.50 -2.61 -0.74
N ALA A 21 -1.98 -1.66 0.06
CA ALA A 21 -1.15 -0.68 0.76
C ALA A 21 -1.69 -0.42 2.16
N LYS A 22 -0.83 0.13 3.04
CA LYS A 22 -1.27 0.67 4.33
C LYS A 22 -1.83 2.08 4.17
N LYS A 23 -2.84 2.43 4.96
CA LYS A 23 -3.38 3.79 5.03
C LYS A 23 -2.33 4.73 5.61
N SER A 24 -2.26 5.95 5.08
CA SER A 24 -1.36 7.01 5.57
C SER A 24 -1.85 7.61 6.90
N GLY A 25 -1.01 8.43 7.55
CA GLY A 25 -1.42 9.25 8.69
C GLY A 25 -1.27 8.59 10.08
N GLY A 26 -0.19 7.84 10.32
CA GLY A 26 0.01 7.12 11.59
C GLY A 26 1.34 7.28 12.30
N ASN A 27 2.16 8.24 11.87
CA ASN A 27 3.54 8.33 12.33
C ASN A 27 3.70 9.20 13.58
N HIS A 28 2.80 10.17 13.79
CA HIS A 28 2.86 11.11 14.91
C HIS A 28 1.44 11.48 15.39
N TYR A 29 1.30 12.02 16.61
CA TYR A 29 0.05 12.46 17.24
C TYR A 29 -1.03 11.38 17.48
N ASN A 30 -0.66 10.09 17.43
CA ASN A 30 -1.61 8.98 17.63
C ASN A 30 -2.32 9.02 19.00
N ALA A 31 -1.72 9.64 20.03
CA ALA A 31 -2.33 9.76 21.36
C ALA A 31 -3.63 10.59 21.39
N ARG A 32 -3.85 11.44 20.38
CA ARG A 32 -5.06 12.27 20.24
C ARG A 32 -6.12 11.65 19.32
N GLU A 33 -5.83 10.50 18.72
CA GLU A 33 -6.71 9.84 17.75
C GLU A 33 -7.49 8.70 18.41
N LYS A 34 -8.74 8.49 17.96
CA LYS A 34 -9.57 7.39 18.43
C LYS A 34 -8.94 6.03 18.10
N ARG A 35 -9.05 5.08 19.03
CA ARG A 35 -8.52 3.71 18.88
C ARG A 35 -9.05 3.00 17.63
N THR A 36 -10.32 3.22 17.28
CA THR A 36 -10.96 2.63 16.09
C THR A 36 -10.26 3.03 14.80
N ASP A 37 -9.87 4.29 14.68
CA ASP A 37 -9.21 4.83 13.50
C ASP A 37 -7.78 4.32 13.39
N GLN A 38 -7.07 4.23 14.52
CA GLN A 38 -5.75 3.59 14.60
C GLN A 38 -5.82 2.12 14.13
N LEU A 39 -6.81 1.35 14.62
CA LEU A 39 -6.99 -0.05 14.24
C LEU A 39 -7.36 -0.20 12.75
N ALA A 40 -8.20 0.68 12.22
CA ALA A 40 -8.54 0.69 10.80
C ALA A 40 -7.29 0.93 9.93
N ARG A 41 -6.39 1.84 10.34
CA ARG A 41 -5.14 2.16 9.61
C ARG A 41 -4.11 1.02 9.63
N ARG A 42 -4.14 0.13 10.63
CA ARG A 42 -3.22 -1.03 10.71
C ARG A 42 -3.47 -2.07 9.62
N LYS A 43 -4.70 -2.16 9.11
CA LYS A 43 -5.10 -3.13 8.08
C LYS A 43 -4.55 -2.72 6.71
N TRP A 44 -4.21 -3.72 5.90
CA TRP A 44 -3.89 -3.50 4.50
C TRP A 44 -5.18 -3.23 3.71
N GLY A 45 -5.22 -2.10 3.03
CA GLY A 45 -6.33 -1.71 2.16
C GLY A 45 -6.00 -1.98 0.70
N GLY A 46 -7.02 -2.31 -0.09
CA GLY A 46 -6.90 -2.39 -1.54
C GLY A 46 -6.76 -1.00 -2.16
N ILE A 47 -5.84 -0.85 -3.10
CA ILE A 47 -5.75 0.34 -3.96
C ILE A 47 -6.08 -0.06 -5.39
N SER A 48 -6.96 0.71 -6.03
CA SER A 48 -7.24 0.58 -7.46
C SER A 48 -6.13 1.28 -8.26
N LEU A 49 -5.33 0.49 -8.98
CA LEU A 49 -4.30 0.96 -9.89
C LEU A 49 -4.64 0.53 -11.31
N LYS A 50 -4.50 1.44 -12.28
CA LYS A 50 -4.61 1.08 -13.70
C LYS A 50 -3.46 0.14 -14.09
N ASN A 51 -3.74 -0.85 -14.94
CA ASN A 51 -2.75 -1.83 -15.39
C ASN A 51 -1.50 -1.19 -16.04
N LYS A 52 -1.68 -0.08 -16.78
CA LYS A 52 -0.56 0.67 -17.38
C LYS A 52 0.45 1.18 -16.34
N ILE A 53 -0.05 1.64 -15.18
CA ILE A 53 0.79 2.14 -14.08
C ILE A 53 1.50 0.97 -13.41
N LYS A 54 0.76 -0.13 -13.16
CA LYS A 54 1.31 -1.35 -12.54
C LYS A 54 2.47 -1.91 -13.38
N ASN A 55 2.29 -2.09 -14.68
CA ASN A 55 3.32 -2.66 -15.56
C ASN A 55 4.55 -1.75 -15.70
N ARG A 56 4.37 -0.43 -15.65
CA ARG A 56 5.49 0.53 -15.73
C ARG A 56 6.36 0.50 -14.47
N PHE A 57 5.75 0.43 -13.29
CA PHE A 57 6.47 0.61 -12.01
C PHE A 57 6.77 -0.68 -11.26
N ILE A 58 6.01 -1.75 -11.51
CA ILE A 58 6.15 -3.04 -10.85
C ILE A 58 6.12 -4.18 -11.91
N PRO A 59 7.10 -4.23 -12.83
CA PRO A 59 7.06 -5.15 -13.98
C PRO A 59 7.34 -6.64 -13.65
N PHE A 60 7.90 -6.94 -12.47
CA PHE A 60 8.40 -8.29 -12.13
C PHE A 60 7.69 -8.91 -10.92
N ASN A 61 6.40 -8.63 -10.74
CA ASN A 61 5.64 -9.03 -9.56
C ASN A 61 4.24 -9.50 -9.92
#